data_AF-A0A2R6JI48-F1
#
_entry.id   AF-A0A2R6JI48-F1
#
_cell.length_a   1.000
_cell.length_b   1.000
_cell.length_c   1.000
_cell.angle_alpha   90.00
_cell.angle_beta   90.00
_cell.angle_gamma   90.00
#
_symmetry.space_group_name_H-M   'P 1'
#
loop_
_entity.id
_entity.type
_entity.pdbx_description
1 polymer ?
#
loop_
_entity_poly.entity_id
_entity_poly.type
_entity_poly.pdbx_seq_one_letter_code
_entity_poly.pdbx_strand_id
1 'polypeptide(L)'
;MATAPTPDESIPEFIVDRFEEHSVETLRTIGDFVQGDAMPSDVPNYVVEALTLQDDETERAIGSYAMDLAQAMESGDLDDAQEEDAGGGDDDDDPPPVPGGGMFG
;
A
#
# COMPACT_ATOMS: atom_id res chain seq x y z
N MET A 1 8.62 -8.04 -12.64
CA MET A 1 8.40 -7.99 -11.19
C MET A 1 9.03 -6.69 -10.73
N ALA A 2 8.24 -5.64 -10.77
CA ALA A 2 8.63 -4.44 -10.09
C ALA A 2 8.25 -4.59 -8.64
N THR A 3 9.21 -4.32 -7.78
CA THR A 3 9.05 -4.39 -6.34
C THR A 3 8.68 -3.00 -5.88
N ALA A 4 7.82 -2.92 -4.86
CA ALA A 4 7.72 -1.70 -4.08
C ALA A 4 9.12 -1.22 -3.68
N PRO A 5 9.37 0.11 -3.69
CA PRO A 5 10.64 0.64 -3.24
C PRO A 5 10.93 0.08 -1.84
N THR A 6 12.20 -0.25 -1.58
CA THR A 6 12.59 -0.73 -0.26
C THR A 6 12.74 0.47 0.67
N PRO A 7 12.01 0.55 1.79
CA PRO A 7 12.18 1.63 2.74
C PRO A 7 13.57 1.57 3.38
N ASP A 8 14.12 2.74 3.72
CA ASP A 8 15.36 2.83 4.50
C ASP A 8 15.14 2.34 5.94
N GLU A 9 16.15 1.74 6.56
CA GLU A 9 16.08 1.22 7.94
C GLU A 9 15.80 2.32 8.99
N SER A 10 16.04 3.57 8.62
CA SER A 10 15.76 4.74 9.45
C SER A 10 14.27 5.13 9.44
N ILE A 11 13.50 4.66 8.45
CA ILE A 11 12.08 4.97 8.34
C ILE A 11 11.28 4.07 9.28
N PRO A 12 10.44 4.63 10.16
CA PRO A 12 9.58 3.84 11.02
C PRO A 12 8.61 2.96 10.21
N GLU A 13 8.48 1.68 10.56
CA GLU A 13 7.60 0.73 9.86
C GLU A 13 6.14 1.19 9.80
N PHE A 14 5.66 1.89 10.83
CA PHE A 14 4.29 2.42 10.84
C PHE A 14 4.05 3.50 9.77
N ILE A 15 5.09 4.22 9.32
CA ILE A 15 4.99 5.19 8.22
C ILE A 15 4.83 4.45 6.90
N VAL A 16 5.64 3.39 6.71
CA VAL A 16 5.64 2.55 5.52
C VAL A 16 4.26 1.94 5.30
N ASP A 17 3.72 1.27 6.31
CA ASP A 17 2.41 0.62 6.28
C ASP A 17 1.29 1.61 5.90
N ARG A 18 1.33 2.83 6.46
CA ARG A 18 0.36 3.88 6.12
C ARG A 18 0.52 4.44 4.71
N PHE A 19 1.73 4.46 4.16
CA PHE A 19 1.98 4.98 2.82
C PHE A 19 1.37 4.06 1.75
N GLU A 20 1.36 2.76 1.99
CA GLU A 20 0.70 1.78 1.11
C GLU A 20 -0.83 1.96 1.07
N GLU A 21 -1.42 2.55 2.11
CA GLU A 21 -2.85 2.89 2.17
C GLU A 21 -3.21 4.21 1.46
N HIS A 22 -2.21 4.99 1.01
CA HIS A 22 -2.41 6.32 0.45
C HIS A 22 -2.30 6.36 -1.08
N SER A 23 -2.98 7.35 -1.67
CA SER A 23 -2.94 7.59 -3.11
C SER A 23 -1.63 8.25 -3.55
N VAL A 24 -1.28 8.07 -4.82
CA VAL A 24 -0.15 8.73 -5.51
C VAL A 24 -0.11 10.23 -5.23
N GLU A 25 -1.25 10.91 -5.29
CA GLU A 25 -1.34 12.36 -5.02
C GLU A 25 -0.95 12.71 -3.58
N THR A 26 -1.40 11.90 -2.62
CA THR A 26 -1.07 12.08 -1.20
C THR A 26 0.42 11.85 -0.95
N LEU A 27 0.98 10.79 -1.54
CA LEU A 27 2.39 10.45 -1.44
C LEU A 27 3.30 11.52 -2.06
N ARG A 28 2.92 12.10 -3.21
CA ARG A 28 3.63 13.26 -3.78
C ARG A 28 3.61 14.45 -2.84
N THR A 29 2.44 14.76 -2.28
CA THR A 29 2.27 15.89 -1.35
C THR A 29 3.14 15.72 -0.09
N ILE A 30 3.30 14.49 0.41
CA ILE A 30 4.21 14.17 1.52
C ILE A 30 5.67 14.43 1.13
N GLY A 31 6.09 14.00 -0.06
CA GLY A 31 7.42 14.30 -0.58
C GLY A 31 7.68 15.80 -0.71
N ASP A 32 6.73 16.56 -1.27
CA ASP A 32 6.82 18.01 -1.42
C ASP A 32 6.85 18.72 -0.06
N PHE A 33 6.13 18.20 0.95
CA PHE A 33 6.16 18.74 2.30
C PHE A 33 7.55 18.63 2.94
N VAL A 34 8.20 17.47 2.82
CA VAL A 34 9.58 17.27 3.30
C VAL A 34 10.58 18.20 2.58
N GLN A 35 10.33 18.50 1.30
CA GLN A 35 11.17 19.46 0.55
C GLN A 35 10.85 20.93 0.85
N GLY A 36 9.80 21.20 1.63
CA GLY A 36 9.34 22.54 1.98
C GLY A 36 8.53 23.24 0.89
N ASP A 37 8.04 22.50 -0.11
CA ASP A 37 7.20 23.03 -1.21
C ASP A 37 5.69 22.92 -0.90
N ALA A 38 5.30 22.07 0.06
CA ALA A 38 3.91 21.94 0.53
C ALA A 38 3.70 22.45 1.98
N MET A 39 2.46 22.75 2.34
CA MET A 39 2.09 23.18 3.69
C MET A 39 1.70 21.97 4.57
N PRO A 40 1.89 22.06 5.90
CA PRO A 40 1.53 20.99 6.83
C PRO A 40 0.02 20.69 6.86
N SER A 41 -0.82 21.59 6.34
CA SER A 41 -2.26 21.38 6.19
C SER A 41 -2.63 20.45 5.03
N ASP A 42 -1.74 20.25 4.07
CA ASP A 42 -1.98 19.43 2.88
C ASP A 42 -1.54 17.97 3.06
N VAL A 43 -0.78 17.70 4.14
CA VAL A 43 -0.32 16.37 4.51
C VAL A 43 -1.10 15.76 5.68
N PRO A 44 -1.22 14.42 5.75
CA PRO A 44 -1.83 13.76 6.89
C PRO A 44 -1.13 14.09 8.21
N ASN A 45 -1.91 14.27 9.29
CA ASN A 45 -1.37 14.74 10.57
C ASN A 45 -0.31 13.80 11.17
N TYR A 46 -0.49 12.49 11.00
CA TYR A 46 0.48 11.50 11.49
C TYR A 46 1.86 11.65 10.84
N VAL A 47 1.93 12.14 9.59
CA VAL A 47 3.19 12.41 8.89
C VAL A 47 3.87 13.61 9.52
N VAL A 48 3.11 14.69 9.77
CA VAL A 48 3.63 15.90 10.42
C VAL A 48 4.15 15.58 11.83
N GLU A 49 3.37 14.83 12.61
CA GLU A 49 3.78 14.41 13.96
C GLU A 49 5.03 13.52 13.93
N ALA A 50 5.10 12.60 12.97
CA ALA A 50 6.26 11.75 12.81
C ALA A 50 7.51 12.56 12.44
N LEU A 51 7.44 13.41 11.41
CA LEU A 51 8.55 14.25 10.98
C LEU A 51 9.06 15.14 12.13
N THR A 52 8.16 15.73 12.92
CA THR A 52 8.52 16.57 14.09
C THR A 52 9.38 15.84 15.14
N LEU A 53 9.31 14.51 15.21
CA LEU A 53 10.05 13.68 16.18
C LEU A 53 11.35 13.10 15.62
N GLN A 54 11.59 13.22 14.32
CA GLN A 54 12.71 12.58 13.62
C GLN A 54 13.81 13.58 13.27
N ASP A 55 15.00 13.06 12.94
CA ASP A 55 16.12 13.87 12.46
C ASP A 55 15.97 14.20 10.96
N ASP A 56 16.62 15.28 10.50
CA ASP A 56 16.57 15.77 9.11
C ASP A 56 16.94 14.69 8.05
N GLU A 57 17.74 13.70 8.45
CA GLU A 57 18.12 12.57 7.59
C GLU A 57 16.93 11.63 7.37
N THR A 58 16.25 11.25 8.46
CA THR A 58 15.05 10.41 8.42
C THR A 58 13.90 11.13 7.73
N GLU A 59 13.73 12.45 7.96
CA GLU A 59 12.72 13.23 7.24
C GLU A 59 12.93 13.15 5.72
N ARG A 60 14.17 13.33 5.24
CA ARG A 60 14.50 13.17 3.82
C ARG A 60 14.24 11.76 3.31
N ALA A 61 14.58 10.73 4.10
CA ALA A 61 14.34 9.35 3.72
C ALA A 61 12.84 9.09 3.54
N ILE A 62 12.00 9.58 4.45
CA ILE A 62 10.53 9.51 4.36
C ILE A 62 10.02 10.20 3.10
N GLY A 63 10.49 11.42 2.81
CA GLY A 63 10.08 12.17 1.63
C GLY A 63 10.48 11.49 0.32
N SER A 64 11.72 10.96 0.23
CA SER A 64 12.18 10.21 -0.94
C SER A 64 11.35 8.95 -1.14
N TYR A 65 11.14 8.19 -0.07
CA TYR A 65 10.35 6.96 -0.11
C TYR A 65 8.91 7.21 -0.59
N ALA A 66 8.26 8.27 -0.11
CA ALA A 66 6.92 8.65 -0.57
C ALA A 66 6.90 8.94 -2.09
N MET A 67 7.89 9.68 -2.60
CA MET A 67 7.97 9.99 -4.03
C MET A 67 8.25 8.76 -4.90
N ASP A 68 9.18 7.91 -4.45
CA ASP A 68 9.51 6.66 -5.15
C ASP A 68 8.28 5.72 -5.18
N LEU A 69 7.53 5.63 -4.08
CA LEU A 69 6.30 4.83 -4.01
C LEU A 69 5.23 5.40 -4.94
N ALA A 70 5.04 6.72 -4.94
CA ALA A 70 4.12 7.40 -5.86
C ALA A 70 4.48 7.12 -7.33
N GLN A 71 5.77 7.13 -7.66
CA GLN A 71 6.25 6.84 -9.02
C GLN A 71 6.05 5.37 -9.41
N ALA A 72 6.30 4.44 -8.50
CA ALA A 72 6.05 3.02 -8.73
C ALA A 72 4.55 2.73 -8.96
N MET A 73 3.68 3.38 -8.17
CA MET A 73 2.23 3.30 -8.34
C MET A 73 1.76 3.90 -9.68
N GLU A 74 2.25 5.09 -10.04
CA GLU A 74 1.88 5.76 -11.30
C GLU A 74 2.34 4.99 -12.54
N SER A 75 3.45 4.27 -12.44
CA SER A 75 3.99 3.46 -13.53
C SER A 75 3.19 2.16 -13.76
N GLY A 76 2.17 1.87 -12.94
CA GLY A 76 1.42 0.61 -13.00
C GLY A 76 2.25 -0.60 -12.56
N ASP A 77 3.35 -0.36 -11.86
CA ASP A 77 4.35 -1.37 -11.47
C ASP A 77 3.93 -2.14 -10.21
N LEU A 78 2.92 -1.62 -9.48
CA LEU A 78 2.39 -2.18 -8.22
C LEU A 78 1.02 -2.88 -8.37
N ASP A 79 0.46 -2.93 -9.57
CA ASP A 79 -0.86 -3.54 -9.86
C ASP A 79 -0.90 -5.05 -9.55
N ASP A 80 0.26 -5.73 -9.55
CA ASP A 80 0.38 -7.19 -9.35
C ASP A 80 0.25 -7.64 -7.88
N ALA A 81 0.30 -6.72 -6.90
CA ALA A 81 0.36 -7.08 -5.48
C ALA A 81 -1.02 -7.24 -4.79
N GLN A 82 -2.11 -6.81 -5.42
CA GLN A 82 -3.46 -6.90 -4.82
C GLN A 82 -4.36 -8.00 -5.40
N GLU A 83 -3.93 -8.74 -6.43
CA GLU A 83 -4.74 -9.84 -6.98
C GLU A 83 -4.55 -11.20 -6.25
N GLU A 84 -3.63 -11.33 -5.29
CA GLU A 84 -3.40 -12.63 -4.61
C GLU A 84 -4.27 -12.88 -3.36
N ASP A 85 -5.08 -11.92 -2.88
CA ASP A 85 -6.00 -12.12 -1.73
C ASP A 85 -7.48 -11.87 -2.07
N ALA A 86 -7.89 -12.12 -3.32
CA ALA A 86 -9.30 -12.01 -3.71
C ALA A 86 -9.74 -13.09 -4.70
N GLY A 87 -9.84 -14.33 -4.22
CA GLY A 87 -10.89 -15.25 -4.68
C GLY A 87 -10.52 -16.16 -5.87
N GLY A 88 -10.22 -17.40 -5.54
CA GLY A 88 -10.18 -18.49 -6.52
C GLY A 88 -10.09 -19.88 -5.91
N GLY A 89 -10.55 -20.04 -4.67
CA GLY A 89 -10.82 -21.36 -4.09
C GLY A 89 -12.13 -21.90 -4.65
N ASP A 90 -12.20 -22.16 -5.94
CA ASP A 90 -13.18 -23.11 -6.49
C ASP A 90 -12.60 -24.50 -6.25
N ASP A 91 -12.79 -24.95 -5.02
CA ASP A 91 -12.86 -26.36 -4.65
C ASP A 91 -14.05 -26.93 -5.47
N ASP A 92 -13.78 -27.34 -6.71
CA ASP A 92 -14.64 -28.21 -7.51
C ASP A 92 -14.67 -29.60 -6.84
N ASP A 93 -15.17 -29.64 -5.60
CA ASP A 93 -15.65 -30.86 -4.96
C ASP A 93 -17.02 -31.13 -5.56
N ASP A 94 -17.00 -31.80 -6.72
CA ASP A 94 -18.15 -32.41 -7.39
C ASP A 94 -18.55 -33.67 -6.60
N PRO A 95 -19.60 -33.65 -5.74
CA PRO A 95 -20.13 -34.89 -5.23
C PRO A 95 -20.93 -35.58 -6.35
N PRO A 96 -20.68 -36.87 -6.63
CA PRO A 96 -21.40 -37.58 -7.68
C PRO A 96 -22.89 -37.65 -7.37
N PRO A 97 -23.77 -37.67 -8.39
CA PRO A 97 -25.21 -37.73 -8.17
C PRO A 97 -25.60 -39.04 -7.49
N VAL A 98 -26.22 -38.94 -6.31
CA VAL A 98 -26.88 -40.06 -5.64
C VAL A 98 -28.10 -40.51 -6.46
N PRO A 99 -28.21 -41.80 -6.87
CA PRO A 99 -29.46 -42.33 -7.41
C PRO A 99 -30.37 -42.70 -6.22
N GLY A 100 -30.97 -41.69 -5.60
CA GLY A 100 -31.89 -41.83 -4.49
C GLY A 100 -33.33 -41.98 -4.96
N GLY A 101 -33.85 -43.21 -4.90
CA GLY A 101 -35.22 -43.55 -5.26
C GLY A 101 -36.30 -42.86 -4.42
N GLY A 102 -37.47 -42.69 -5.03
CA GLY A 102 -38.67 -42.19 -4.37
C GLY A 102 -39.85 -42.04 -5.32
N MET A 103 -40.54 -43.14 -5.64
CA MET A 103 -41.95 -43.10 -6.03
C MET A 103 -42.71 -44.18 -5.26
N PHE A 104 -43.19 -43.79 -4.08
CA PHE A 104 -44.38 -44.36 -3.45
C PHE A 104 -45.59 -43.61 -4.03
N GLY A 105 -46.48 -44.35 -4.68
CA GLY A 105 -47.75 -43.89 -5.24
C GLY A 105 -48.48 -45.05 -5.88
#